data_AF-A0A7R9BS13-F1
#
_entry.id   AF-A0A7R9BS13-F1
#
_cell.length_a   1.000
_cell.length_b   1.000
_cell.length_c   1.000
_cell.angle_alpha   90.00
_cell.angle_beta   90.00
_cell.angle_gamma   90.00
#
_symmetry.space_group_name_H-M   'P 1'
#
loop_
_entity.id
_entity.type
_entity.pdbx_description
1 polymer ?
#
loop_
_entity_poly.entity_id
_entity_poly.type
_entity_poly.pdbx_seq_one_letter_code
_entity_poly.pdbx_strand_id
1 'polypeptide(L)'
;MGPRTPDDRLPTDQDRVGGIAVLAIGIWTVVDKKFLENLVDVSLFFSAAYIEIGAGVVAVFIAFLGCFGALKEVRCMLLTYSLLLFLLFVVVLIAGILGYVFKMKIEDQIKIGLDNALTEYDPKVPGYVTEGWNNMQRKLKCCGVESYTDWSKNRKGITGTYPDSCCAPGLSTSEISTCKSNAATSNNFYRDPCLTTAKAYLKQHGSIIGGVGISIAVIMNGVECSESAVASLGPNFILLPQTQQLKALHTVIRDKSTVRSDFVFYADRLIRLVVEEGLNQLPFKSCSVVTPTGTVYDGCRFERGNCGVSIVRSGEAMEKGLRSCCRSIRIGKILVESDETHNARVVYAKFPGDIAFRKALLMYPILSTGNTVIKAVEVLREHNVPEENIILLNLFCTPVAARSVLEAFPKLKLLSSEMHPFTPNNFGQRYFVGAHD
;
A
#
# COMPACT_ATOMS: atom_id res chain seq x y z
N MET A 1 10.86 -28.86 26.66
CA MET A 1 9.90 -28.80 25.53
C MET A 1 9.85 -27.36 25.07
N GLY A 2 10.18 -27.11 23.79
CA GLY A 2 10.61 -25.80 23.28
C GLY A 2 9.57 -24.67 23.31
N PRO A 3 10.01 -23.41 23.14
CA PRO A 3 9.13 -22.26 23.11
C PRO A 3 8.24 -22.26 21.85
N ARG A 4 6.95 -21.96 22.04
CA ARG A 4 5.99 -21.75 20.94
C ARG A 4 6.36 -20.50 20.17
N THR A 5 6.64 -20.65 18.89
CA THR A 5 6.64 -19.58 17.90
C THR A 5 5.19 -19.17 17.59
N PRO A 6 4.81 -17.88 17.66
CA PRO A 6 3.66 -17.38 16.93
C PRO A 6 4.17 -16.79 15.61
N ASP A 7 4.50 -17.67 14.66
CA ASP A 7 4.63 -17.28 13.26
C ASP A 7 3.56 -18.02 12.48
N ASP A 8 2.41 -17.38 12.39
CA ASP A 8 1.37 -17.64 11.39
C ASP A 8 0.75 -16.28 11.06
N ARG A 9 1.56 -15.38 10.49
CA ARG A 9 1.01 -14.28 9.70
C ARG A 9 0.70 -14.83 8.31
N LEU A 10 -0.53 -15.32 8.16
CA LEU A 10 -1.14 -15.46 6.84
C LEU A 10 -0.95 -14.13 6.07
N PRO A 11 -0.43 -14.16 4.82
CA PRO A 11 -0.41 -12.99 3.99
C PRO A 11 -1.84 -12.47 3.88
N THR A 12 -2.06 -11.21 4.21
CA THR A 12 -3.36 -10.57 4.04
C THR A 12 -3.85 -10.80 2.61
N ASP A 13 -5.10 -11.26 2.46
CA ASP A 13 -5.74 -11.58 1.16
C ASP A 13 -5.63 -10.44 0.11
N GLN A 14 -5.28 -9.23 0.54
CA GLN A 14 -5.17 -8.03 -0.28
C GLN A 14 -4.04 -8.09 -1.33
N ASP A 15 -2.91 -8.73 -1.06
CA ASP A 15 -1.77 -8.79 -2.02
C ASP A 15 -2.03 -9.83 -3.13
N ARG A 16 -2.84 -10.86 -2.84
CA ARG A 16 -3.25 -11.90 -3.80
C ARG A 16 -4.25 -11.38 -4.82
N VAL A 17 -5.09 -10.41 -4.43
CA VAL A 17 -6.13 -9.84 -5.28
C VAL A 17 -5.53 -8.98 -6.41
N GLY A 18 -4.41 -8.28 -6.15
CA GLY A 18 -3.76 -7.41 -7.14
C GLY A 18 -3.27 -8.17 -8.38
N GLY A 19 -2.54 -9.28 -8.20
CA GLY A 19 -2.01 -10.08 -9.31
C GLY A 19 -3.10 -10.75 -10.16
N ILE A 20 -4.13 -11.30 -9.52
CA ILE A 20 -5.26 -11.93 -10.21
C ILE A 20 -6.08 -10.89 -10.99
N ALA A 21 -6.29 -9.70 -10.42
CA ALA A 21 -6.99 -8.61 -11.11
C ALA A 21 -6.24 -8.13 -12.36
N VAL A 22 -4.91 -7.98 -12.28
CA VAL A 22 -4.08 -7.60 -13.43
C VAL A 22 -4.12 -8.66 -14.53
N LEU A 23 -4.02 -9.94 -14.18
CA LEU A 23 -4.15 -11.04 -15.15
C LEU A 23 -5.54 -11.08 -15.79
N ALA A 24 -6.60 -10.91 -15.01
CA ALA A 24 -7.97 -10.88 -15.52
C ALA A 24 -8.19 -9.71 -16.50
N ILE A 25 -7.65 -8.53 -16.19
CA ILE A 25 -7.69 -7.36 -17.07
C ILE A 25 -6.85 -7.63 -18.33
N GLY A 26 -5.66 -8.20 -18.21
CA GLY A 26 -4.81 -8.56 -19.34
C GLY A 26 -5.52 -9.52 -20.30
N ILE A 27 -6.10 -10.61 -19.78
CA ILE A 27 -6.86 -11.59 -20.56
C ILE A 27 -8.08 -10.92 -21.23
N TRP A 28 -8.83 -10.10 -20.49
CA TRP A 28 -9.97 -9.38 -21.05
C TRP A 28 -9.55 -8.48 -22.22
N THR A 29 -8.44 -7.74 -22.10
CA THR A 29 -7.99 -6.84 -23.16
C THR A 29 -7.59 -7.55 -24.46
N VAL A 30 -6.99 -8.74 -24.37
CA VAL A 30 -6.63 -9.56 -25.54
C VAL A 30 -7.88 -10.13 -26.21
N VAL A 31 -8.81 -10.68 -25.42
CA VAL A 31 -10.06 -11.23 -25.95
C VAL A 31 -10.89 -10.14 -26.64
N ASP A 32 -10.94 -8.95 -26.06
CA ASP A 32 -11.82 -7.89 -26.50
C ASP A 32 -11.34 -7.18 -27.78
N LYS A 33 -10.01 -7.16 -28.02
CA LYS A 33 -9.37 -6.49 -29.19
C LYS A 33 -9.08 -7.41 -30.38
N LYS A 34 -9.31 -8.71 -30.27
CA LYS A 34 -9.02 -9.72 -31.30
C LYS A 34 -9.61 -9.41 -32.69
N PHE A 35 -10.74 -8.71 -32.76
CA PHE A 35 -11.35 -8.31 -34.05
C PHE A 35 -10.51 -7.29 -34.84
N LEU A 36 -9.72 -6.44 -34.15
CA LEU A 36 -8.83 -5.47 -34.79
C LEU A 36 -7.54 -6.13 -35.31
N GLU A 37 -7.08 -7.19 -34.65
CA GLU A 37 -5.91 -7.99 -35.08
C GLU A 37 -6.10 -8.59 -36.48
N ASN A 38 -7.32 -9.04 -36.79
CA ASN A 38 -7.65 -9.62 -38.10
C ASN A 38 -7.73 -8.59 -39.23
N LEU A 39 -7.78 -7.29 -38.91
CA LEU A 39 -8.06 -6.21 -39.86
C LEU A 39 -6.89 -5.25 -40.07
N VAL A 40 -6.02 -5.12 -39.08
CA VAL A 40 -4.91 -4.16 -39.12
C VAL A 40 -3.62 -4.96 -38.89
N ASP A 41 -2.63 -4.79 -39.78
CA ASP A 41 -1.31 -5.39 -39.60
C ASP A 41 -0.52 -4.62 -38.52
N VAL A 42 -0.85 -4.92 -37.28
CA VAL A 42 -0.24 -4.38 -36.04
C VAL A 42 0.58 -5.46 -35.34
N SER A 43 1.18 -6.37 -36.11
CA SER A 43 1.99 -7.51 -35.66
C SER A 43 3.04 -7.13 -34.59
N LEU A 44 3.67 -5.96 -34.70
CA LEU A 44 4.62 -5.44 -33.71
C LEU A 44 3.98 -5.10 -32.34
N PHE A 45 2.74 -4.61 -32.33
CA PHE A 45 2.04 -4.21 -31.10
C PHE A 45 1.40 -5.39 -30.38
N PHE A 46 0.85 -6.35 -31.12
CA PHE A 46 0.35 -7.59 -30.53
C PHE A 46 1.49 -8.45 -29.99
N SER A 47 2.66 -8.46 -30.63
CA SER A 47 3.88 -9.05 -30.08
C SER A 47 4.27 -8.43 -28.74
N ALA A 48 4.15 -7.10 -28.60
CA ALA A 48 4.37 -6.42 -27.33
C ALA A 48 3.36 -6.83 -26.25
N ALA A 49 2.09 -7.02 -26.60
CA ALA A 49 1.06 -7.49 -25.67
C ALA A 49 1.32 -8.92 -25.16
N TYR A 50 1.81 -9.83 -26.02
CA TYR A 50 2.22 -11.18 -25.58
C TYR A 50 3.45 -11.16 -24.67
N ILE A 51 4.41 -10.28 -24.94
CA ILE A 51 5.57 -10.07 -24.04
C ILE A 51 5.11 -9.54 -22.68
N GLU A 52 4.12 -8.65 -22.65
CA GLU A 52 3.54 -8.09 -21.43
C GLU A 52 2.78 -9.14 -20.60
N ILE A 53 2.05 -10.06 -21.25
CA ILE A 53 1.47 -11.23 -20.58
C ILE A 53 2.56 -12.12 -19.98
N GLY A 54 3.63 -12.37 -20.72
CA GLY A 54 4.79 -13.12 -20.22
C GLY A 54 5.41 -12.46 -18.98
N ALA A 55 5.57 -11.14 -18.99
CA ALA A 55 6.05 -10.37 -17.85
C ALA A 55 5.10 -10.48 -16.64
N GLY A 56 3.77 -10.47 -16.87
CA GLY A 56 2.76 -10.67 -15.82
C GLY A 56 2.85 -12.05 -15.16
N VAL A 57 3.08 -13.12 -15.94
CA VAL A 57 3.31 -14.47 -15.40
C VAL A 57 4.58 -14.50 -14.54
N VAL A 58 5.67 -13.89 -15.01
CA VAL A 58 6.92 -13.77 -14.25
C VAL A 58 6.72 -12.99 -12.95
N ALA A 59 5.92 -11.91 -12.95
CA ALA A 59 5.59 -11.14 -11.76
C ALA A 59 4.88 -11.99 -10.68
N VAL A 60 3.98 -12.90 -11.07
CA VAL A 60 3.35 -13.84 -10.13
C VAL A 60 4.36 -14.79 -9.51
N PHE A 61 5.33 -15.29 -10.29
CA PHE A 61 6.43 -16.10 -9.75
C PHE A 61 7.33 -15.30 -8.80
N ILE A 62 7.65 -14.04 -9.11
CA ILE A 62 8.41 -13.15 -8.23
C ILE A 62 7.65 -12.92 -6.91
N ALA A 63 6.34 -12.71 -6.96
CA ALA A 63 5.50 -12.56 -5.77
C ALA A 63 5.50 -13.82 -4.89
N PHE A 64 5.47 -15.01 -5.50
CA PHE A 64 5.63 -16.28 -4.79
C PHE A 64 7.00 -16.37 -4.11
N LEU A 65 8.08 -16.00 -4.81
CA LEU A 65 9.42 -15.97 -4.23
C LEU A 65 9.55 -14.97 -3.07
N GLY A 66 8.94 -13.79 -3.18
CA GLY A 66 8.89 -12.80 -2.11
C GLY A 66 8.15 -13.32 -0.86
N CYS A 67 7.00 -13.98 -1.07
CA CYS A 67 6.23 -14.59 0.02
C CYS A 67 7.02 -15.70 0.73
N PHE A 68 7.65 -16.62 -0.02
CA PHE A 68 8.49 -17.68 0.57
C PHE A 68 9.78 -17.14 1.21
N GLY A 69 10.38 -16.11 0.61
CA GLY A 69 11.58 -15.45 1.13
C GLY A 69 11.32 -14.77 2.48
N ALA A 70 10.14 -14.16 2.63
CA ALA A 70 9.69 -13.60 3.90
C ALA A 70 9.41 -14.70 4.95
N LEU A 71 8.68 -15.77 4.58
CA LEU A 71 8.34 -16.88 5.49
C LEU A 71 9.54 -17.69 5.98
N LYS A 72 10.64 -17.70 5.22
CA LYS A 72 11.86 -18.46 5.58
C LYS A 72 13.01 -17.58 6.04
N GLU A 73 12.82 -16.25 6.12
CA GLU A 73 13.85 -15.24 6.44
C GLU A 73 15.17 -15.41 5.64
N VAL A 74 15.10 -15.94 4.41
CA VAL A 74 16.30 -16.22 3.60
C VAL A 74 16.74 -14.96 2.87
N ARG A 75 17.84 -14.36 3.35
CA ARG A 75 18.41 -13.11 2.79
C ARG A 75 18.66 -13.17 1.27
N CYS A 76 19.18 -14.29 0.76
CA CYS A 76 19.44 -14.46 -0.68
C CYS A 76 18.14 -14.41 -1.51
N MET A 77 17.05 -14.95 -0.98
CA MET A 77 15.74 -14.98 -1.64
C MET A 77 15.08 -13.58 -1.65
N LEU A 78 15.27 -12.80 -0.58
CA LEU A 78 14.82 -11.41 -0.51
C LEU A 78 15.65 -10.49 -1.42
N LEU A 79 16.97 -10.70 -1.53
CA LEU A 79 17.82 -9.93 -2.45
C LEU A 79 17.49 -10.22 -3.92
N THR A 80 17.27 -11.49 -4.27
CA THR A 80 16.86 -11.88 -5.62
C THR A 80 15.48 -11.33 -5.98
N TYR A 81 14.53 -11.35 -5.04
CA TYR A 81 13.23 -10.68 -5.18
C TYR A 81 13.37 -9.19 -5.50
N SER A 82 14.13 -8.45 -4.69
CA SER A 82 14.31 -7.00 -4.90
C SER A 82 14.97 -6.68 -6.24
N LEU A 83 15.95 -7.49 -6.67
CA LEU A 83 16.61 -7.31 -7.98
C LEU A 83 15.67 -7.59 -9.15
N LEU A 84 14.86 -8.65 -9.08
CA LEU A 84 13.89 -9.00 -10.12
C LEU A 84 12.77 -7.96 -10.23
N LEU A 85 12.31 -7.40 -9.11
CA LEU A 85 11.35 -6.29 -9.12
C LEU A 85 11.92 -5.03 -9.78
N PHE A 86 13.17 -4.68 -9.50
CA PHE A 86 13.81 -3.53 -10.12
C PHE A 86 13.93 -3.70 -11.64
N LEU A 87 14.32 -4.89 -12.12
CA LEU A 87 14.37 -5.18 -13.54
C LEU A 87 12.99 -5.09 -14.20
N LEU A 88 11.95 -5.61 -13.54
CA LEU A 88 10.58 -5.52 -14.02
C LEU A 88 10.10 -4.06 -14.11
N PHE A 89 10.44 -3.23 -13.12
CA PHE A 89 10.15 -1.80 -13.15
C PHE A 89 10.80 -1.10 -14.35
N VAL A 90 12.08 -1.40 -14.65
CA VAL A 90 12.78 -0.83 -15.81
C VAL A 90 12.11 -1.24 -17.11
N VAL A 91 11.71 -2.51 -17.26
CA VAL A 91 11.00 -2.99 -18.45
C VAL A 91 9.66 -2.29 -18.63
N VAL A 92 8.87 -2.16 -17.55
CA VAL A 92 7.57 -1.48 -17.57
C VAL A 92 7.74 0.01 -17.91
N LEU A 93 8.77 0.66 -17.38
CA LEU A 93 9.06 2.07 -17.67
C LEU A 93 9.45 2.27 -19.15
N ILE A 94 10.31 1.42 -19.70
CA ILE A 94 10.67 1.46 -21.12
C ILE A 94 9.42 1.23 -22.00
N ALA A 95 8.59 0.24 -21.65
CA ALA A 95 7.36 -0.04 -22.38
C ALA A 95 6.38 1.15 -22.35
N GLY A 96 6.23 1.80 -21.20
CA GLY A 96 5.41 3.02 -21.06
C GLY A 96 5.90 4.17 -21.93
N ILE A 97 7.22 4.39 -21.98
CA ILE A 97 7.84 5.41 -22.83
C ILE A 97 7.61 5.09 -24.31
N LEU A 98 7.86 3.85 -24.74
CA LEU A 98 7.63 3.41 -26.12
C LEU A 98 6.16 3.54 -26.52
N GLY A 99 5.23 3.14 -25.64
CA GLY A 99 3.80 3.28 -25.86
C GLY A 99 3.36 4.75 -26.02
N TYR A 100 3.95 5.66 -25.24
CA TYR A 100 3.68 7.09 -25.37
C TYR A 100 4.20 7.66 -26.71
N VAL A 101 5.44 7.32 -27.08
CA VAL A 101 6.08 7.80 -28.31
C VAL A 101 5.36 7.29 -29.56
N PHE A 102 4.92 6.03 -29.58
CA PHE A 102 4.26 5.42 -30.74
C PHE A 102 2.77 5.73 -30.89
N LYS A 103 2.16 6.42 -29.92
CA LYS A 103 0.72 6.75 -29.92
C LYS A 103 0.26 7.45 -31.21
N MET A 104 1.06 8.39 -31.72
CA MET A 104 0.72 9.15 -32.93
C MET A 104 0.71 8.28 -34.19
N LYS A 105 1.60 7.27 -34.25
CA LYS A 105 1.76 6.42 -35.44
C LYS A 105 0.64 5.37 -35.58
N ILE A 106 0.01 5.00 -34.46
CA ILE A 106 -1.08 4.00 -34.44
C ILE A 106 -2.28 4.47 -35.25
N GLU A 107 -2.63 5.75 -35.17
CA GLU A 107 -3.82 6.28 -35.83
C GLU A 107 -3.78 6.16 -37.36
N ASP A 108 -2.61 6.39 -37.96
CA ASP A 108 -2.40 6.29 -39.40
C ASP A 108 -2.34 4.83 -39.87
N GLN A 109 -1.73 3.95 -39.08
CA GLN A 109 -1.64 2.52 -39.40
C GLN A 109 -3.01 1.83 -39.37
N ILE A 110 -3.89 2.23 -38.44
CA ILE A 110 -5.27 1.72 -38.40
C ILE A 110 -6.01 2.08 -39.68
N LYS A 111 -5.88 3.32 -40.16
CA LYS A 111 -6.54 3.75 -41.40
C LYS A 111 -6.05 2.93 -42.60
N ILE A 112 -4.73 2.83 -42.77
CA ILE A 112 -4.11 2.07 -43.88
C ILE A 112 -4.53 0.59 -43.83
N GLY A 113 -4.50 -0.03 -42.65
CA GLY A 113 -4.92 -1.42 -42.47
C GLY A 113 -6.38 -1.64 -42.83
N LEU A 114 -7.28 -0.77 -42.35
CA LEU A 114 -8.71 -0.83 -42.67
C LEU A 114 -8.99 -0.61 -44.15
N ASP A 115 -8.32 0.36 -44.81
CA ASP A 115 -8.47 0.58 -46.25
C ASP A 115 -8.04 -0.65 -47.06
N ASN A 116 -6.89 -1.27 -46.72
CA ASN A 116 -6.41 -2.49 -47.38
C ASN A 116 -7.39 -3.65 -47.17
N ALA A 117 -7.81 -3.88 -45.92
CA ALA A 117 -8.77 -4.93 -45.57
C ALA A 117 -10.13 -4.74 -46.27
N LEU A 118 -10.57 -3.49 -46.47
CA LEU A 118 -11.81 -3.20 -47.20
C LEU A 118 -11.73 -3.65 -48.66
N THR A 119 -10.56 -3.51 -49.30
CA THR A 119 -10.39 -3.94 -50.70
C THR A 119 -10.36 -5.45 -50.89
N GLU A 120 -10.01 -6.19 -49.84
CA GLU A 120 -9.93 -7.67 -49.83
C GLU A 120 -11.21 -8.34 -49.32
N TYR A 121 -12.13 -7.60 -48.72
CA TYR A 121 -13.37 -8.12 -48.15
C TYR A 121 -14.22 -8.83 -49.23
N ASP A 122 -14.53 -10.10 -48.99
CA ASP A 122 -15.39 -10.93 -49.83
C ASP A 122 -16.53 -11.55 -49.00
N PRO A 123 -17.81 -11.22 -49.26
CA PRO A 123 -18.94 -11.74 -48.50
C PRO A 123 -19.25 -13.21 -48.83
N LYS A 124 -18.72 -13.75 -49.92
CA LYS A 124 -18.94 -15.15 -50.37
C LYS A 124 -17.91 -16.10 -49.79
N VAL A 125 -16.75 -15.59 -49.40
CA VAL A 125 -15.64 -16.38 -48.85
C VAL A 125 -15.45 -16.01 -47.38
N PRO A 126 -15.80 -16.91 -46.43
CA PRO A 126 -15.49 -16.68 -45.03
C PRO A 126 -13.97 -16.76 -44.84
N GLY A 127 -13.35 -15.62 -44.57
CA GLY A 127 -11.92 -15.48 -44.26
C GLY A 127 -11.71 -14.52 -43.09
N TYR A 128 -10.46 -14.43 -42.61
CA TYR A 128 -10.10 -13.60 -41.45
C TYR A 128 -10.48 -12.12 -41.64
N VAL A 129 -10.31 -11.58 -42.84
CA VAL A 129 -10.70 -10.20 -43.21
C VAL A 129 -12.22 -10.01 -43.15
N THR A 130 -12.97 -10.93 -43.76
CA THR A 130 -14.44 -10.87 -43.81
C THR A 130 -15.04 -10.99 -42.41
N GLU A 131 -14.55 -11.92 -41.59
CA GLU A 131 -15.00 -12.09 -40.21
C GLU A 131 -14.61 -10.90 -39.33
N GLY A 132 -13.38 -10.38 -39.50
CA GLY A 132 -12.91 -9.18 -38.82
C GLY A 132 -13.83 -7.99 -39.06
N TRP A 133 -14.15 -7.69 -40.33
CA TRP A 133 -15.02 -6.57 -40.72
C TRP A 133 -16.43 -6.77 -40.17
N ASN A 134 -16.97 -7.97 -40.29
CA ASN A 134 -18.31 -8.30 -39.79
C ASN A 134 -18.41 -8.13 -38.27
N ASN A 135 -17.38 -8.53 -37.53
CA ASN A 135 -17.30 -8.37 -36.07
C ASN A 135 -17.11 -6.91 -35.67
N MET A 136 -16.22 -6.18 -36.35
CA MET A 136 -15.98 -4.76 -36.11
C MET A 136 -17.27 -3.94 -36.27
N GLN A 137 -17.98 -4.11 -37.38
CA GLN A 137 -19.19 -3.35 -37.68
C GLN A 137 -20.33 -3.65 -36.71
N ARG A 138 -20.51 -4.94 -36.35
CA ARG A 138 -21.55 -5.32 -35.36
C ARG A 138 -21.20 -4.86 -33.94
N LYS A 139 -19.94 -4.98 -33.53
CA LYS A 139 -19.49 -4.66 -32.17
C LYS A 139 -19.41 -3.16 -31.93
N LEU A 140 -18.95 -2.40 -32.93
CA LEU A 140 -18.79 -0.95 -32.86
C LEU A 140 -19.97 -0.17 -33.47
N LYS A 141 -20.95 -0.85 -34.08
CA LYS A 141 -22.12 -0.23 -34.74
C LYS A 141 -21.72 0.84 -35.75
N CYS A 142 -20.76 0.50 -36.61
CA CYS A 142 -20.17 1.38 -37.61
C CYS A 142 -20.22 0.76 -39.00
N CYS A 143 -20.01 1.54 -40.06
CA CYS A 143 -19.92 1.02 -41.43
C CYS A 143 -18.95 1.84 -42.30
N GLY A 144 -18.02 1.15 -42.98
CA GLY A 144 -16.99 1.78 -43.82
C GLY A 144 -15.85 2.40 -43.01
N VAL A 145 -14.76 2.81 -43.67
CA VAL A 145 -13.54 3.28 -43.00
C VAL A 145 -13.75 4.70 -42.46
N GLU A 146 -13.88 5.68 -43.34
CA GLU A 146 -14.19 7.08 -43.02
C GLU A 146 -15.66 7.43 -43.31
N SER A 147 -16.30 6.65 -44.18
CA SER A 147 -17.71 6.77 -44.53
C SER A 147 -18.25 5.42 -45.00
N TYR A 148 -19.55 5.19 -44.80
CA TYR A 148 -20.23 4.01 -45.35
C TYR A 148 -20.13 3.92 -46.89
N THR A 149 -19.88 5.04 -47.58
CA THR A 149 -19.68 5.07 -49.04
C THR A 149 -18.36 4.42 -49.48
N ASP A 150 -17.41 4.18 -48.57
CA ASP A 150 -16.11 3.59 -48.89
C ASP A 150 -16.22 2.18 -49.46
N TRP A 151 -17.34 1.47 -49.20
CA TRP A 151 -17.64 0.17 -49.79
C TRP A 151 -17.68 0.19 -51.33
N SER A 152 -17.88 1.35 -51.96
CA SER A 152 -17.74 1.52 -53.42
C SER A 152 -16.33 1.22 -53.95
N LYS A 153 -15.30 1.31 -53.09
CA LYS A 153 -13.89 1.03 -53.42
C LYS A 153 -13.55 -0.47 -53.39
N ASN A 154 -14.49 -1.33 -52.96
CA ASN A 154 -14.25 -2.77 -52.88
C ASN A 154 -14.08 -3.38 -54.29
N ARG A 155 -12.93 -4.04 -54.53
CA ARG A 155 -12.59 -4.64 -55.84
C ARG A 155 -13.26 -5.99 -56.09
N LYS A 156 -13.82 -6.65 -55.07
CA LYS A 156 -14.45 -7.98 -55.13
C LYS A 156 -15.95 -7.95 -55.46
N GLY A 157 -16.49 -6.79 -55.85
CA GLY A 157 -17.77 -6.70 -56.54
C GLY A 157 -19.00 -6.48 -55.66
N ILE A 158 -18.86 -5.78 -54.53
CA ILE A 158 -20.01 -5.27 -53.79
C ILE A 158 -20.38 -3.87 -54.31
N THR A 159 -20.84 -3.78 -55.56
CA THR A 159 -21.30 -2.52 -56.13
C THR A 159 -22.80 -2.36 -55.91
N GLY A 160 -23.20 -1.35 -55.13
CA GLY A 160 -24.61 -0.99 -54.90
C GLY A 160 -25.34 -1.77 -53.79
N THR A 161 -24.63 -2.58 -53.01
CA THR A 161 -25.14 -3.23 -51.78
C THR A 161 -24.12 -3.11 -50.66
N TYR A 162 -24.55 -3.03 -49.39
CA TYR A 162 -23.64 -2.97 -48.23
C TYR A 162 -23.51 -4.35 -47.55
N PRO A 163 -22.46 -4.62 -46.76
CA PRO A 163 -22.37 -5.83 -45.93
C PRO A 163 -23.56 -5.99 -44.97
N ASP A 164 -23.98 -7.23 -44.70
CA ASP A 164 -25.04 -7.54 -43.70
C ASP A 164 -24.70 -6.97 -42.31
N SER A 165 -23.43 -6.95 -41.96
CA SER A 165 -22.92 -6.46 -40.68
C SER A 165 -23.02 -4.93 -40.51
N CYS A 166 -23.29 -4.17 -41.58
CA CYS A 166 -23.65 -2.75 -41.48
C CYS A 166 -25.10 -2.52 -41.02
N CYS A 167 -25.90 -3.58 -40.93
CA CYS A 167 -27.29 -3.52 -40.49
C CYS A 167 -27.44 -4.02 -39.04
N ALA A 168 -28.48 -3.54 -38.36
CA ALA A 168 -28.82 -3.97 -37.00
C ALA A 168 -29.09 -5.48 -36.92
N PRO A 169 -28.68 -6.17 -35.84
CA PRO A 169 -28.96 -7.59 -35.65
C PRO A 169 -30.46 -7.85 -35.44
N GLY A 170 -30.93 -9.04 -35.83
CA GLY A 170 -32.32 -9.48 -35.57
C GLY A 170 -33.36 -9.07 -36.63
N LEU A 171 -32.93 -8.51 -37.75
CA LEU A 171 -33.79 -8.16 -38.88
C LEU A 171 -34.21 -9.40 -39.69
N SER A 172 -35.44 -9.41 -40.21
CA SER A 172 -35.90 -10.41 -41.17
C SER A 172 -35.20 -10.26 -42.53
N THR A 173 -35.22 -11.31 -43.37
CA THR A 173 -34.54 -11.32 -44.67
C THR A 173 -34.94 -10.16 -45.58
N SER A 174 -36.22 -9.74 -45.53
CA SER A 174 -36.75 -8.59 -46.28
C SER A 174 -36.31 -7.23 -45.72
N GLU A 175 -36.11 -7.13 -44.41
CA GLU A 175 -35.63 -5.90 -43.78
C GLU A 175 -34.12 -5.71 -44.00
N ILE A 176 -33.36 -6.81 -43.97
CA ILE A 176 -31.93 -6.82 -44.32
C ILE A 176 -31.73 -6.37 -45.76
N SER A 177 -32.51 -6.90 -46.73
CA SER A 177 -32.40 -6.47 -48.12
C SER A 177 -32.69 -4.97 -48.29
N THR A 178 -33.68 -4.46 -47.55
CA THR A 178 -34.04 -3.02 -47.56
C THR A 178 -32.96 -2.15 -46.93
N CYS A 179 -32.35 -2.62 -45.83
CA CYS A 179 -31.25 -1.94 -45.15
C CYS A 179 -30.00 -1.86 -46.06
N LYS A 180 -29.69 -2.93 -46.80
CA LYS A 180 -28.57 -3.00 -47.73
C LYS A 180 -28.75 -2.15 -48.99
N SER A 181 -29.98 -1.97 -49.48
CA SER A 181 -30.24 -1.22 -50.72
C SER A 181 -30.47 0.28 -50.46
N ASN A 182 -30.99 0.65 -49.29
CA ASN A 182 -31.39 2.02 -48.95
C ASN A 182 -30.70 2.54 -47.67
N ALA A 183 -29.37 2.55 -47.64
CA ALA A 183 -28.59 2.99 -46.47
C ALA A 183 -28.87 4.44 -46.02
N ALA A 184 -29.24 5.32 -46.96
CA ALA A 184 -29.50 6.74 -46.68
C ALA A 184 -30.78 6.97 -45.85
N THR A 185 -31.79 6.12 -46.00
CA THR A 185 -33.12 6.28 -45.37
C THR A 185 -33.46 5.19 -44.34
N SER A 186 -32.71 4.09 -44.30
CA SER A 186 -32.88 3.05 -43.29
C SER A 186 -32.45 3.52 -41.90
N ASN A 187 -33.30 3.32 -40.89
CA ASN A 187 -32.99 3.54 -39.48
C ASN A 187 -32.15 2.40 -38.88
N ASN A 188 -32.09 1.25 -39.55
CA ASN A 188 -31.39 0.06 -39.07
C ASN A 188 -29.97 -0.06 -39.66
N PHE A 189 -29.47 1.00 -40.30
CA PHE A 189 -28.16 1.05 -40.94
C PHE A 189 -27.17 1.87 -40.10
N TYR A 190 -25.99 1.30 -39.83
CA TYR A 190 -24.94 1.99 -39.10
C TYR A 190 -24.26 3.05 -39.98
N ARG A 191 -24.30 4.32 -39.56
CA ARG A 191 -23.75 5.45 -40.32
C ARG A 191 -22.41 5.96 -39.81
N ASP A 192 -22.02 5.57 -38.62
CA ASP A 192 -20.79 6.05 -37.99
C ASP A 192 -19.55 5.45 -38.68
N PRO A 193 -18.48 6.24 -38.91
CA PRO A 193 -17.23 5.75 -39.48
C PRO A 193 -16.51 4.77 -38.57
N CYS A 194 -16.11 3.60 -39.08
CA CYS A 194 -15.41 2.61 -38.27
C CYS A 194 -14.04 3.06 -37.80
N LEU A 195 -13.33 3.92 -38.55
CA LEU A 195 -12.04 4.47 -38.13
C LEU A 195 -12.18 5.32 -36.85
N THR A 196 -13.11 6.27 -36.85
CA THR A 196 -13.33 7.18 -35.71
C THR A 196 -13.88 6.42 -34.51
N THR A 197 -14.85 5.51 -34.73
CA THR A 197 -15.43 4.72 -33.66
C THR A 197 -14.43 3.72 -33.07
N ALA A 198 -13.55 3.13 -33.89
CA ALA A 198 -12.47 2.28 -33.39
C ALA A 198 -11.41 3.06 -32.61
N LYS A 199 -11.04 4.28 -33.05
CA LYS A 199 -10.16 5.17 -32.29
C LYS A 199 -10.78 5.52 -30.93
N ALA A 200 -12.07 5.85 -30.89
CA ALA A 200 -12.79 6.15 -29.65
C ALA A 200 -12.83 4.94 -28.70
N TYR A 201 -13.11 3.75 -29.25
CA TYR A 201 -13.09 2.49 -28.50
C TYR A 201 -11.72 2.22 -27.88
N LEU A 202 -10.64 2.33 -28.66
CA LEU A 202 -9.27 2.13 -28.18
C LEU A 202 -8.89 3.14 -27.08
N LYS A 203 -9.30 4.40 -27.22
CA LYS A 203 -9.05 5.45 -26.22
C LYS A 203 -9.82 5.19 -24.91
N GLN A 204 -11.08 4.78 -25.00
CA GLN A 204 -11.91 4.49 -23.82
C GLN A 204 -11.37 3.29 -23.04
N HIS A 205 -11.11 2.17 -23.72
CA HIS A 205 -10.54 0.99 -23.08
C HIS A 205 -9.10 1.24 -22.57
N GLY A 206 -8.31 2.04 -23.29
CA GLY A 206 -6.97 2.47 -22.84
C GLY A 206 -7.02 3.31 -21.56
N SER A 207 -8.00 4.22 -21.43
CA SER A 207 -8.18 5.03 -20.22
C SER A 207 -8.57 4.20 -19.00
N ILE A 208 -9.38 3.15 -19.18
CA ILE A 208 -9.75 2.22 -18.10
C ILE A 208 -8.51 1.46 -17.61
N ILE A 209 -7.70 0.92 -18.53
CA ILE A 209 -6.46 0.20 -18.21
C ILE A 209 -5.49 1.11 -17.46
N GLY A 210 -5.27 2.33 -17.97
CA GLY A 210 -4.38 3.31 -17.33
C GLY A 210 -4.88 3.73 -15.95
N GLY A 211 -6.18 3.98 -15.80
CA GLY A 211 -6.78 4.34 -14.51
C GLY A 211 -6.66 3.23 -13.47
N VAL A 212 -6.90 1.96 -13.85
CA VAL A 212 -6.77 0.83 -12.93
C VAL A 212 -5.30 0.63 -12.54
N GLY A 213 -4.36 0.72 -13.50
CA GLY A 213 -2.93 0.60 -13.23
C GLY A 213 -2.41 1.64 -12.25
N ILE A 214 -2.79 2.91 -12.42
CA ILE A 214 -2.45 4.00 -11.48
C ILE A 214 -3.07 3.76 -10.11
N SER A 215 -4.34 3.35 -10.06
CA SER A 215 -5.03 3.11 -8.78
C SER A 215 -4.37 1.99 -7.99
N ILE A 216 -4.00 0.90 -8.66
CA ILE A 216 -3.29 -0.23 -8.06
C ILE A 216 -1.91 0.23 -7.56
N ALA A 217 -1.16 1.00 -8.36
CA ALA A 217 0.16 1.50 -7.97
C ALA A 217 0.08 2.36 -6.69
N VAL A 218 -0.92 3.24 -6.57
CA VAL A 218 -1.12 4.06 -5.37
C VAL A 218 -1.44 3.20 -4.14
N ILE A 219 -2.26 2.16 -4.29
CA ILE A 219 -2.65 1.26 -3.19
C ILE A 219 -1.45 0.42 -2.73
N MET A 220 -0.65 -0.13 -3.64
CA MET A 220 0.54 -0.92 -3.30
C MET A 220 1.59 -0.06 -2.56
N ASN A 221 1.90 1.13 -3.08
CA ASN A 221 2.88 2.02 -2.45
C ASN A 221 2.41 2.61 -1.11
N GLY A 222 1.11 2.64 -0.84
CA GLY A 222 0.55 3.10 0.43
C GLY A 222 0.80 2.15 1.61
N VAL A 223 1.03 0.86 1.35
CA VAL A 223 1.22 -0.18 2.38
C VAL A 223 2.71 -0.42 2.68
N GLU A 224 3.59 -0.30 1.68
CA GLU A 224 5.03 -0.56 1.79
C GLU A 224 5.81 0.47 2.63
N CYS A 225 5.22 1.65 2.85
CA CYS A 225 5.87 2.75 3.56
C CYS A 225 5.97 2.52 5.09
N SER A 226 5.17 1.61 5.66
CA SER A 226 5.15 1.34 7.11
C SER A 226 6.12 0.24 7.55
N GLU A 227 6.26 -0.86 6.80
CA GLU A 227 7.13 -1.98 7.19
C GLU A 227 8.61 -1.73 6.84
N SER A 228 8.88 -1.10 5.67
CA SER A 228 10.24 -0.75 5.24
C SER A 228 10.91 0.29 6.17
N ALA A 229 10.11 1.20 6.74
CA ALA A 229 10.61 2.19 7.69
C ALA A 229 11.05 1.56 9.02
N VAL A 230 10.28 0.60 9.54
CA VAL A 230 10.59 -0.12 10.80
C VAL A 230 11.84 -0.98 10.65
N ALA A 231 12.00 -1.69 9.52
CA ALA A 231 13.20 -2.49 9.25
C ALA A 231 14.49 -1.64 9.20
N SER A 232 14.40 -0.36 8.84
CA SER A 232 15.55 0.55 8.78
C SER A 232 16.02 1.10 10.15
N LEU A 233 15.22 0.97 11.21
CA LEU A 233 15.46 1.63 12.51
C LEU A 233 16.31 0.81 13.49
N GLY A 234 16.76 -0.39 13.08
CA GLY A 234 17.68 -1.22 13.86
C GLY A 234 17.04 -1.94 15.05
N PRO A 235 17.84 -2.74 15.79
CA PRO A 235 17.33 -3.65 16.82
C PRO A 235 16.86 -2.96 18.11
N ASN A 236 17.21 -1.68 18.30
CA ASN A 236 16.86 -0.92 19.50
C ASN A 236 15.49 -0.22 19.39
N PHE A 237 14.88 -0.24 18.20
CA PHE A 237 13.49 0.15 18.02
C PHE A 237 12.58 -1.07 18.20
N ILE A 238 11.66 -0.99 19.15
CA ILE A 238 10.71 -2.05 19.46
C ILE A 238 9.31 -1.50 19.22
N LEU A 239 8.59 -2.12 18.28
CA LEU A 239 7.19 -1.82 18.00
C LEU A 239 6.32 -2.90 18.64
N LEU A 240 5.28 -2.51 19.37
CA LEU A 240 4.31 -3.48 19.88
C LEU A 240 3.66 -4.25 18.71
N PRO A 241 3.33 -5.54 18.90
CA PRO A 241 2.60 -6.30 17.89
C PRO A 241 1.28 -5.63 17.51
N GLN A 242 1.09 -5.37 16.20
CA GLN A 242 -0.06 -4.64 15.65
C GLN A 242 -1.32 -5.50 15.58
N THR A 243 -1.78 -5.98 16.75
CA THR A 243 -3.00 -6.78 16.89
C THR A 243 -4.26 -5.96 16.57
N GLN A 244 -5.36 -6.63 16.20
CA GLN A 244 -6.66 -5.98 16.01
C GLN A 244 -7.11 -5.22 17.27
N GLN A 245 -6.80 -5.76 18.45
CA GLN A 245 -7.12 -5.11 19.72
C GLN A 245 -6.33 -3.80 19.89
N LEU A 246 -5.03 -3.80 19.59
CA LEU A 246 -4.21 -2.59 19.67
C LEU A 246 -4.71 -1.52 18.70
N LYS A 247 -5.01 -1.93 17.45
CA LYS A 247 -5.61 -1.05 16.44
C LYS A 247 -6.94 -0.47 16.92
N ALA A 248 -7.81 -1.26 17.54
CA ALA A 248 -9.08 -0.78 18.08
C ALA A 248 -8.88 0.27 19.20
N LEU A 249 -7.87 0.09 20.07
CA LEU A 249 -7.52 1.11 21.08
C LEU A 249 -7.07 2.41 20.39
N HIS A 250 -6.20 2.31 19.38
CA HIS A 250 -5.75 3.46 18.59
C HIS A 250 -6.90 4.16 17.87
N THR A 251 -7.84 3.41 17.29
CA THR A 251 -9.02 3.97 16.62
C THR A 251 -9.83 4.84 17.58
N VAL A 252 -10.15 4.35 18.78
CA VAL A 252 -10.97 5.09 19.74
C VAL A 252 -10.25 6.35 20.24
N ILE A 253 -8.96 6.27 20.55
CA ILE A 253 -8.23 7.46 21.04
C ILE A 253 -7.92 8.45 19.90
N ARG A 254 -7.88 8.02 18.64
CA ARG A 254 -7.70 8.92 17.49
C ARG A 254 -9.02 9.56 17.04
N ASP A 255 -10.16 8.95 17.32
CA ASP A 255 -11.45 9.52 16.96
C ASP A 255 -11.72 10.82 17.73
N LYS A 256 -12.04 11.88 16.98
CA LYS A 256 -12.43 13.19 17.49
C LYS A 256 -13.76 13.15 18.24
N SER A 257 -14.65 12.21 17.90
CA SER A 257 -15.98 12.09 18.49
C SER A 257 -15.97 11.39 19.86
N THR A 258 -14.86 10.74 20.22
CA THR A 258 -14.72 10.01 21.49
C THR A 258 -14.84 10.93 22.70
N VAL A 259 -15.78 10.58 23.58
CA VAL A 259 -16.01 11.27 24.86
C VAL A 259 -14.78 11.13 25.77
N ARG A 260 -14.50 12.14 26.59
CA ARG A 260 -13.30 12.17 27.46
C ARG A 260 -13.17 10.95 28.36
N SER A 261 -14.27 10.47 28.98
CA SER A 261 -14.25 9.29 29.86
C SER A 261 -13.71 8.07 29.13
N ASP A 262 -14.17 7.86 27.90
CA ASP A 262 -13.79 6.73 27.06
C ASP A 262 -12.35 6.93 26.58
N PHE A 263 -12.01 8.13 26.13
CA PHE A 263 -10.64 8.47 25.73
C PHE A 263 -9.63 8.12 26.84
N VAL A 264 -9.89 8.55 28.09
CA VAL A 264 -9.02 8.26 29.24
C VAL A 264 -8.99 6.77 29.54
N PHE A 265 -10.13 6.09 29.51
CA PHE A 265 -10.22 4.64 29.74
C PHE A 265 -9.40 3.84 28.72
N TYR A 266 -9.57 4.12 27.42
CA TYR A 266 -8.84 3.43 26.35
C TYR A 266 -7.36 3.83 26.31
N ALA A 267 -7.02 5.09 26.63
CA ALA A 267 -5.63 5.52 26.78
C ALA A 267 -4.93 4.78 27.93
N ASP A 268 -5.56 4.64 29.09
CA ASP A 268 -5.02 3.88 30.24
C ASP A 268 -4.77 2.41 29.86
N ARG A 269 -5.66 1.81 29.07
CA ARG A 269 -5.47 0.45 28.55
C ARG A 269 -4.28 0.34 27.61
N LEU A 270 -4.12 1.29 26.69
CA LEU A 270 -2.98 1.33 25.78
C LEU A 270 -1.66 1.54 26.53
N ILE A 271 -1.64 2.48 27.47
CA ILE A 271 -0.48 2.77 28.33
C ILE A 271 -0.07 1.51 29.08
N ARG A 272 -1.02 0.73 29.61
CA ARG A 272 -0.72 -0.53 30.29
C ARG A 272 0.06 -1.48 29.39
N LEU A 273 -0.35 -1.66 28.15
CA LEU A 273 0.33 -2.56 27.21
C LEU A 273 1.77 -2.10 26.94
N VAL A 274 1.98 -0.80 26.71
CA VAL A 274 3.31 -0.23 26.48
C VAL A 274 4.19 -0.34 27.73
N VAL A 275 3.62 -0.11 28.92
CA VAL A 275 4.35 -0.23 30.18
C VAL A 275 4.77 -1.67 30.45
N GLU A 276 3.88 -2.65 30.31
CA GLU A 276 4.22 -4.07 30.50
C GLU A 276 5.33 -4.50 29.53
N GLU A 277 5.23 -4.10 28.26
CA GLU A 277 6.28 -4.39 27.29
C GLU A 277 7.59 -3.65 27.61
N GLY A 278 7.52 -2.44 28.17
CA GLY A 278 8.68 -1.72 28.69
C GLY A 278 9.35 -2.43 29.87
N LEU A 279 8.56 -3.04 30.76
CA LEU A 279 9.07 -3.82 31.89
C LEU A 279 9.76 -5.11 31.42
N ASN A 280 9.30 -5.73 30.33
CA ASN A 280 9.96 -6.88 29.71
C ASN A 280 11.39 -6.59 29.24
N GLN A 281 11.73 -5.31 29.00
CA GLN A 281 13.06 -4.89 28.56
C GLN A 281 14.07 -4.72 29.71
N LEU A 282 13.63 -4.90 30.96
CA LEU A 282 14.47 -4.81 32.16
C LEU A 282 15.20 -6.13 32.45
N PRO A 283 16.31 -6.11 33.21
CA PRO A 283 17.02 -7.32 33.57
C PRO A 283 16.24 -8.18 34.58
N PHE A 284 16.23 -9.49 34.34
CA PHE A 284 15.65 -10.51 35.21
C PHE A 284 16.70 -11.50 35.67
N LYS A 285 16.58 -11.99 36.91
CA LYS A 285 17.38 -13.07 37.47
C LYS A 285 16.52 -14.31 37.65
N SER A 286 17.01 -15.47 37.21
CA SER A 286 16.34 -16.75 37.46
C SER A 286 16.28 -17.05 38.95
N CYS A 287 15.13 -17.56 39.40
CA CYS A 287 14.95 -17.99 40.78
C CYS A 287 13.94 -19.14 40.86
N SER A 288 14.22 -20.11 41.72
CA SER A 288 13.28 -21.18 42.02
C SER A 288 12.51 -20.85 43.28
N VAL A 289 11.20 -21.10 43.27
CA VAL A 289 10.33 -20.94 44.44
C VAL A 289 9.63 -22.26 44.72
N VAL A 290 9.37 -22.54 46.00
CA VAL A 290 8.55 -23.69 46.39
C VAL A 290 7.10 -23.23 46.42
N THR A 291 6.25 -23.89 45.64
CA THR A 291 4.82 -23.60 45.58
C THR A 291 4.12 -24.08 46.86
N PRO A 292 2.89 -23.59 47.16
CA PRO A 292 2.10 -24.12 48.28
C PRO A 292 1.82 -25.62 48.21
N THR A 293 1.91 -26.23 47.01
CA THR A 293 1.78 -27.68 46.80
C THR A 293 3.08 -28.46 47.02
N GLY A 294 4.16 -27.80 47.45
CA GLY A 294 5.46 -28.42 47.72
C GLY A 294 6.33 -28.69 46.49
N THR A 295 5.87 -28.34 45.29
CA THR A 295 6.63 -28.50 44.04
C THR A 295 7.50 -27.27 43.79
N VAL A 296 8.70 -27.49 43.24
CA VAL A 296 9.60 -26.40 42.84
C VAL A 296 9.13 -25.82 41.51
N TYR A 297 9.02 -24.50 41.43
CA TYR A 297 8.75 -23.76 40.20
C TYR A 297 9.96 -22.89 39.86
N ASP A 298 10.52 -23.10 38.66
CA ASP A 298 11.62 -22.30 38.13
C ASP A 298 11.06 -21.08 37.42
N GLY A 299 11.16 -19.93 38.09
CA GLY A 299 10.70 -18.64 37.59
C GLY A 299 11.82 -17.63 37.45
N CYS A 300 11.43 -16.36 37.37
CA CYS A 300 12.36 -15.24 37.35
C CYS A 300 11.84 -14.10 38.22
N ARG A 301 12.75 -13.20 38.59
CA ARG A 301 12.46 -11.98 39.35
C ARG A 301 13.18 -10.81 38.75
N PHE A 302 12.58 -9.62 38.82
CA PHE A 302 13.26 -8.38 38.44
C PHE A 302 14.54 -8.19 39.26
N GLU A 303 15.59 -7.74 38.58
CA GLU A 303 16.76 -7.21 39.27
C GLU A 303 16.42 -5.86 39.91
N ARG A 304 17.02 -5.56 41.07
CA ARG A 304 16.73 -4.32 41.80
C ARG A 304 17.37 -3.14 41.07
N GLY A 305 16.63 -2.06 40.82
CA GLY A 305 17.25 -0.80 40.34
C GLY A 305 16.48 0.05 39.32
N ASN A 306 15.14 0.01 39.27
CA ASN A 306 14.41 0.74 38.21
C ASN A 306 13.81 2.06 38.72
N CYS A 307 13.61 3.03 37.84
CA CYS A 307 12.83 4.24 38.08
C CYS A 307 12.09 4.68 36.82
N GLY A 308 10.96 5.36 37.01
CA GLY A 308 10.27 6.08 35.93
C GLY A 308 10.79 7.51 35.83
N VAL A 309 10.77 8.08 34.63
CA VAL A 309 11.00 9.51 34.41
C VAL A 309 9.91 10.01 33.47
N SER A 310 9.05 10.93 33.91
CA SER A 310 8.02 11.52 33.05
C SER A 310 8.49 12.86 32.47
N ILE A 311 8.31 13.04 31.16
CA ILE A 311 8.46 14.36 30.53
C ILE A 311 7.12 15.10 30.68
N VAL A 312 7.14 16.17 31.46
CA VAL A 312 5.97 16.98 31.81
C VAL A 312 5.55 17.83 30.60
N ARG A 313 4.25 17.95 30.27
CA ARG A 313 3.06 17.44 30.99
C ARG A 313 2.55 16.09 30.49
N SER A 314 2.66 15.79 29.20
CA SER A 314 2.00 14.62 28.59
C SER A 314 2.53 13.27 29.11
N GLY A 315 3.80 13.18 29.50
CA GLY A 315 4.39 11.98 30.11
C GLY A 315 3.78 11.61 31.46
N GLU A 316 3.16 12.55 32.18
CA GLU A 316 2.51 12.28 33.46
C GLU A 316 1.29 11.36 33.32
N ALA A 317 0.67 11.33 32.14
CA ALA A 317 -0.45 10.44 31.84
C ALA A 317 -0.07 8.96 32.01
N MET A 318 1.20 8.63 31.77
CA MET A 318 1.71 7.27 31.83
C MET A 318 2.10 6.82 33.25
N GLU A 319 2.26 7.76 34.19
CA GLU A 319 2.69 7.44 35.55
C GLU A 319 1.69 6.53 36.28
N LYS A 320 0.39 6.71 36.04
CA LYS A 320 -0.67 5.88 36.61
C LYS A 320 -0.53 4.43 36.14
N GLY A 321 -0.31 4.24 34.84
CA GLY A 321 -0.04 2.92 34.26
C GLY A 321 1.17 2.26 34.89
N LEU A 322 2.28 2.99 34.99
CA LEU A 322 3.52 2.50 35.58
C LEU A 322 3.38 2.13 37.07
N ARG A 323 2.78 2.99 37.90
CA ARG A 323 2.55 2.70 39.33
C ARG A 323 1.61 1.52 39.55
N SER A 324 0.69 1.30 38.61
CA SER A 324 -0.24 0.17 38.70
C SER A 324 0.43 -1.17 38.35
N CYS A 325 1.55 -1.18 37.63
CA CYS A 325 2.40 -2.35 37.42
C CYS A 325 3.46 -2.48 38.53
N CYS A 326 4.02 -1.35 38.98
CA CYS A 326 5.13 -1.29 39.94
C CYS A 326 4.81 -0.35 41.10
N ARG A 327 4.24 -0.88 42.19
CA ARG A 327 3.73 -0.08 43.33
C ARG A 327 4.77 0.83 43.99
N SER A 328 6.03 0.43 44.03
CA SER A 328 7.10 1.15 44.75
C SER A 328 8.14 1.81 43.82
N ILE A 329 7.80 2.03 42.55
CA ILE A 329 8.72 2.67 41.62
C ILE A 329 8.87 4.17 41.92
N ARG A 330 10.13 4.64 41.99
CA ARG A 330 10.43 6.06 42.12
C ARG A 330 10.25 6.74 40.76
N ILE A 331 9.64 7.92 40.73
CA ILE A 331 9.40 8.69 39.50
C ILE A 331 10.12 10.03 39.59
N GLY A 332 11.04 10.27 38.67
CA GLY A 332 11.61 11.58 38.39
C GLY A 332 10.78 12.34 37.36
N LYS A 333 10.98 13.66 37.27
CA LYS A 333 10.26 14.53 36.35
C LYS A 333 11.22 15.45 35.61
N ILE A 334 10.96 15.65 34.32
CA ILE A 334 11.66 16.62 33.48
C ILE A 334 10.61 17.52 32.83
N LEU A 335 10.75 18.83 32.97
CA LEU A 335 9.98 19.80 32.22
C LEU A 335 10.85 20.34 31.10
N VAL A 336 10.43 20.09 29.87
CA VAL A 336 11.04 20.62 28.66
C VAL A 336 10.03 21.58 28.02
N GLU A 337 10.40 22.84 27.89
CA GLU A 337 9.63 23.83 27.16
C GLU A 337 10.28 24.06 25.79
N SER A 338 9.48 24.37 24.77
CA SER A 338 9.99 24.76 23.47
C SER A 338 9.77 26.25 23.29
N ASP A 339 10.86 26.99 23.07
CA ASP A 339 10.79 28.42 22.79
C ASP A 339 10.07 28.66 21.43
N GLU A 340 9.72 29.92 21.14
CA GLU A 340 9.05 30.35 19.89
C GLU A 340 9.81 29.93 18.61
N THR A 341 11.10 29.60 18.73
CA THR A 341 11.97 29.11 17.65
C THR A 341 12.00 27.58 17.52
N HIS A 342 11.14 26.85 18.23
CA HIS A 342 11.11 25.37 18.34
C HIS A 342 12.36 24.73 18.97
N ASN A 343 13.22 25.52 19.61
CA ASN A 343 14.33 25.00 20.39
C ASN A 343 13.83 24.55 21.77
N ALA A 344 14.01 23.26 22.07
CA ALA A 344 13.63 22.68 23.35
C ALA A 344 14.67 23.03 24.44
N ARG A 345 14.22 23.56 25.58
CA ARG A 345 15.04 23.95 26.72
C ARG A 345 14.48 23.34 28.01
N VAL A 346 15.37 22.94 28.91
CA VAL A 346 15.01 22.23 30.14
C VAL A 346 14.77 23.27 31.23
N VAL A 347 13.54 23.32 31.74
CA VAL A 347 13.11 24.30 32.75
C VAL A 347 13.21 23.71 34.15
N TYR A 348 12.99 22.41 34.28
CA TYR A 348 13.01 21.72 35.56
C TYR A 348 13.42 20.25 35.40
N ALA A 349 14.25 19.76 36.31
CA ALA A 349 14.58 18.34 36.40
C ALA A 349 14.71 17.94 37.88
N LYS A 350 14.02 16.86 38.27
CA LYS A 350 14.14 16.30 39.62
C LYS A 350 14.12 14.78 39.55
N PHE A 351 15.17 14.17 40.09
CA PHE A 351 15.40 12.73 40.02
C PHE A 351 15.63 12.10 41.41
N PRO A 352 15.48 10.78 41.54
CA PRO A 352 16.03 10.05 42.67
C PRO A 352 17.55 10.25 42.77
N GLY A 353 18.09 10.40 43.98
CA GLY A 353 19.53 10.67 44.18
C GLY A 353 20.48 9.55 43.69
N ASP A 354 19.96 8.37 43.40
CA ASP A 354 20.69 7.21 42.88
C ASP A 354 20.37 6.89 41.41
N ILE A 355 19.83 7.85 40.64
CA ILE A 355 19.39 7.62 39.24
C ILE A 355 20.51 7.13 38.32
N ALA A 356 21.76 7.54 38.54
CA ALA A 356 22.92 7.14 37.74
C ALA A 356 23.12 5.61 37.68
N PHE A 357 22.71 4.90 38.74
CA PHE A 357 22.84 3.44 38.85
C PHE A 357 21.56 2.68 38.50
N ARG A 358 20.54 3.38 37.97
CA ARG A 358 19.22 2.81 37.71
C ARG A 358 18.95 2.65 36.21
N LYS A 359 18.05 1.71 35.88
CA LYS A 359 17.37 1.69 34.58
C LYS A 359 16.24 2.71 34.60
N ALA A 360 16.25 3.64 33.65
CA ALA A 360 15.29 4.74 33.55
C ALA A 360 14.24 4.45 32.47
N LEU A 361 12.99 4.26 32.88
CA LEU A 361 11.82 4.20 31.99
C LEU A 361 11.36 5.63 31.69
N LEU A 362 11.85 6.20 30.60
CA LEU A 362 11.50 7.54 30.15
C LEU A 362 10.12 7.50 29.48
N MET A 363 9.15 8.26 29.98
CA MET A 363 7.76 8.22 29.52
C MET A 363 7.41 9.50 28.77
N TYR A 364 7.05 9.35 27.50
CA TYR A 364 6.53 10.44 26.68
C TYR A 364 5.65 9.89 25.56
N PRO A 365 4.33 10.19 25.55
CA PRO A 365 3.39 9.48 24.68
C PRO A 365 3.42 9.91 23.21
N ILE A 366 3.96 11.10 22.89
CA ILE A 366 3.91 11.68 21.55
C ILE A 366 5.32 11.97 21.06
N LEU A 367 5.79 11.27 20.04
CA LEU A 367 7.09 11.50 19.42
C LEU A 367 6.93 12.02 17.99
N SER A 368 6.82 13.36 17.84
CA SER A 368 6.57 14.03 16.55
C SER A 368 7.85 14.37 15.78
N THR A 369 8.79 15.10 16.39
CA THR A 369 10.10 15.45 15.78
C THR A 369 11.28 14.77 16.48
N GLY A 370 11.15 14.45 17.76
CA GLY A 370 12.21 13.84 18.59
C GLY A 370 12.94 14.82 19.50
N ASN A 371 12.92 16.13 19.20
CA ASN A 371 13.70 17.15 19.92
C ASN A 371 13.47 17.16 21.44
N THR A 372 12.21 17.09 21.88
CA THR A 372 11.87 17.07 23.32
C THR A 372 12.49 15.89 24.05
N VAL A 373 12.46 14.71 23.42
CA VAL A 373 13.06 13.50 23.97
C VAL A 373 14.58 13.60 23.93
N ILE A 374 15.17 14.11 22.85
CA ILE A 374 16.62 14.29 22.75
C ILE A 374 17.13 15.15 23.91
N LYS A 375 16.47 16.28 24.18
CA LYS A 375 16.81 17.13 25.33
C LYS A 375 16.60 16.44 26.67
N ALA A 376 15.53 15.66 26.84
CA ALA A 376 15.33 14.91 28.07
C ALA A 376 16.42 13.83 28.29
N VAL A 377 16.88 13.17 27.24
CA VAL A 377 17.97 12.19 27.30
C VAL A 377 19.31 12.87 27.59
N GLU A 378 19.59 14.04 27.01
CA GLU A 378 20.76 14.86 27.34
C GLU A 378 20.81 15.16 28.85
N VAL A 379 19.70 15.58 29.46
CA VAL A 379 19.61 15.84 30.92
C VAL A 379 19.88 14.60 31.74
N LEU A 380 19.36 13.43 31.33
CA LEU A 380 19.63 12.18 32.02
C LEU A 380 21.13 11.83 31.97
N ARG A 381 21.79 12.09 30.83
CA ARG A 381 23.23 11.89 30.70
C ARG A 381 24.05 12.89 31.54
N GLU A 382 23.60 14.14 31.67
CA GLU A 382 24.20 15.12 32.59
C GLU A 382 24.14 14.65 34.05
N HIS A 383 23.13 13.85 34.40
CA HIS A 383 22.98 13.20 35.71
C HIS A 383 23.65 11.82 35.78
N ASN A 384 24.59 11.53 34.87
CA ASN A 384 25.38 10.30 34.78
C ASN A 384 24.57 9.02 34.56
N VAL A 385 23.39 9.10 33.94
CA VAL A 385 22.65 7.92 33.50
C VAL A 385 23.25 7.39 32.20
N PRO A 386 23.73 6.13 32.16
CA PRO A 386 24.23 5.53 30.92
C PRO A 386 23.12 5.43 29.86
N GLU A 387 23.48 5.61 28.60
CA GLU A 387 22.53 5.62 27.49
C GLU A 387 21.79 4.28 27.33
N GLU A 388 22.51 3.16 27.47
CA GLU A 388 21.97 1.79 27.48
C GLU A 388 21.06 1.47 28.68
N ASN A 389 21.01 2.37 29.67
CA ASN A 389 20.11 2.27 30.80
C ASN A 389 18.79 3.01 30.59
N ILE A 390 18.64 3.71 29.46
CA ILE A 390 17.44 4.48 29.13
C ILE A 390 16.55 3.66 28.19
N ILE A 391 15.28 3.52 28.58
CA ILE A 391 14.24 2.88 27.78
C ILE A 391 13.11 3.89 27.62
N LEU A 392 12.88 4.34 26.39
CA LEU A 392 11.82 5.28 26.05
C LEU A 392 10.52 4.54 25.79
N LEU A 393 9.49 4.85 26.57
CA LEU A 393 8.12 4.37 26.45
C LEU A 393 7.27 5.43 25.74
N ASN A 394 6.80 5.09 24.54
CA ASN A 394 6.05 5.99 23.68
C ASN A 394 4.76 5.34 23.17
N LEU A 395 3.72 6.15 22.93
CA LEU A 395 2.47 5.66 22.34
C LEU A 395 2.48 5.88 20.82
N PHE A 396 2.74 7.11 20.38
CA PHE A 396 2.61 7.55 19.00
C PHE A 396 3.94 8.04 18.45
N CYS A 397 4.47 7.42 17.40
CA CYS A 397 5.80 7.74 16.88
C CYS A 397 5.74 8.07 15.39
N THR A 398 6.43 9.13 14.95
CA THR A 398 6.70 9.33 13.53
C THR A 398 8.00 8.62 13.13
N PRO A 399 8.12 8.13 11.87
CA PRO A 399 9.37 7.55 11.39
C PRO A 399 10.57 8.50 11.50
N VAL A 400 10.34 9.79 11.24
CA VAL A 400 11.37 10.84 11.32
C VAL A 400 11.89 11.00 12.75
N ALA A 401 10.98 11.01 13.73
CA ALA A 401 11.38 11.18 15.11
C ALA A 401 12.05 9.93 15.71
N ALA A 402 11.59 8.73 15.34
CA ALA A 402 12.27 7.49 15.72
C ALA A 402 13.73 7.52 15.24
N ARG A 403 13.95 7.86 13.96
CA ARG A 403 15.28 7.95 13.37
C ARG A 403 16.13 8.98 14.08
N SER A 404 15.61 10.20 14.28
CA SER A 404 16.34 11.27 14.95
C SER A 404 16.80 10.90 16.36
N VAL A 405 15.93 10.25 17.15
CA VAL A 405 16.29 9.81 18.52
C VAL A 405 17.32 8.68 18.51
N LEU A 406 17.16 7.68 17.64
CA LEU A 406 18.06 6.51 17.59
C LEU A 406 19.41 6.83 16.95
N GLU A 407 19.48 7.79 16.03
CA GLU A 407 20.75 8.32 15.50
C GLU A 407 21.49 9.14 16.56
N ALA A 408 20.77 9.93 17.36
CA ALA A 408 21.37 10.69 18.46
C ALA A 408 21.82 9.80 19.62
N PHE A 409 21.08 8.72 19.91
CA PHE A 409 21.31 7.80 21.03
C PHE A 409 21.18 6.34 20.58
N PRO A 410 22.20 5.77 19.92
CA PRO A 410 22.14 4.45 19.32
C PRO A 410 22.05 3.28 20.33
N LYS A 411 22.40 3.47 21.60
CA LYS A 411 22.32 2.45 22.67
C LYS A 411 21.01 2.51 23.45
N LEU A 412 20.24 3.59 23.32
CA LEU A 412 18.93 3.73 23.95
C LEU A 412 17.93 2.77 23.30
N LYS A 413 17.03 2.18 24.10
CA LYS A 413 15.90 1.40 23.56
C LYS A 413 14.66 2.29 23.41
N LEU A 414 14.03 2.27 22.23
CA LEU A 414 12.80 3.00 21.96
C LEU A 414 11.65 2.00 21.76
N LEU A 415 10.67 2.05 22.65
CA LEU A 415 9.45 1.25 22.57
C LEU A 415 8.26 2.12 22.17
N SER A 416 7.54 1.76 21.11
CA SER A 416 6.34 2.47 20.65
C SER A 416 5.15 1.55 20.43
N SER A 417 3.93 2.05 20.64
CA SER A 417 2.70 1.30 20.33
C SER A 417 2.32 1.34 18.84
N GLU A 418 2.63 2.43 18.15
CA GLU A 418 2.45 2.58 16.70
C GLU A 418 3.56 3.42 16.08
N MET A 419 3.68 3.30 14.76
CA MET A 419 4.43 4.23 13.92
C MET A 419 3.50 4.77 12.84
N HIS A 420 3.32 6.09 12.80
CA HIS A 420 2.39 6.75 11.90
C HIS A 420 2.97 8.11 11.45
N PRO A 421 2.79 8.56 10.19
CA PRO A 421 3.31 9.84 9.72
C PRO A 421 2.81 11.05 10.52
N PHE A 422 1.63 10.92 11.12
CA PHE A 422 0.98 11.97 11.91
C PHE A 422 0.66 11.50 13.33
N THR A 423 1.10 12.28 14.32
CA THR A 423 0.85 12.04 15.74
C THR A 423 -0.32 12.88 16.26
N PRO A 424 -1.10 12.36 17.23
CA PRO A 424 -2.19 13.13 17.86
C PRO A 424 -1.61 14.12 18.90
N ASN A 425 -1.19 15.30 18.43
CA ASN A 425 -0.56 16.34 19.26
C ASN A 425 -1.47 16.84 20.41
N ASN A 426 -2.78 16.61 20.33
CA ASN A 426 -3.77 16.97 21.35
C ASN A 426 -3.94 15.92 22.46
N PHE A 427 -3.15 14.83 22.49
CA PHE A 427 -3.30 13.76 23.49
C PHE A 427 -3.27 14.28 24.93
N GLY A 428 -2.28 15.11 25.28
CA GLY A 428 -2.16 15.65 26.64
C GLY A 428 -3.36 16.51 27.03
N GLN A 429 -3.86 17.34 26.11
CA GLN A 429 -5.03 18.19 26.37
C GLN A 429 -6.30 17.36 26.58
N ARG A 430 -6.56 16.37 25.71
CA ARG A 430 -7.73 15.48 25.84
C ARG A 430 -7.67 14.63 27.11
N TYR A 431 -6.47 14.16 27.49
CA TYR A 431 -6.28 13.35 28.68
C TYR A 431 -6.52 14.15 29.97
N PHE A 432 -5.94 15.36 30.09
CA PHE A 432 -6.00 16.14 31.34
C PHE A 432 -7.19 17.10 31.43
N VAL A 433 -7.42 17.91 30.40
CA VAL A 433 -8.29 19.10 30.46
C VAL A 433 -9.68 18.83 29.85
N GLY A 434 -9.76 17.91 28.88
CA GLY A 434 -10.95 17.74 28.04
C GLY A 434 -10.87 18.60 26.77
N ALA A 435 -11.63 18.23 25.73
CA ALA A 435 -11.76 19.06 24.54
C ALA A 435 -12.56 20.32 24.93
N HIS A 436 -12.03 21.50 24.66
CA HIS A 436 -12.90 22.66 24.52
C HIS A 436 -13.61 22.48 23.18
N ASP A 437 -14.94 22.39 23.23
CA ASP A 437 -15.82 22.36 22.06
C ASP A 437 -15.62 23.59 21.16
#